data_AF-A0A2V7GR10-F1
#
_entry.id   AF-A0A2V7GR10-F1
#
_cell.length_a   1.000
_cell.length_b   1.000
_cell.length_c   1.000
_cell.angle_alpha   90.00
_cell.angle_beta   90.00
_cell.angle_gamma   90.00
#
_symmetry.space_group_name_H-M   'P 1'
#
loop_
_entity.id
_entity.type
_entity.pdbx_description
1 polymer ?
#
loop_
_entity_poly.entity_id
_entity_poly.type
_entity_poly.pdbx_seq_one_letter_code
_entity_poly.pdbx_strand_id
1 'polypeptide(L)'
;MRLDDFRSLVERLLKEVPSSYLDGVVAVEVSPKTVPHPVRADIYTLGECVPLEWSGSGADLQSRVVLYHGSFAALARFAPEFEWRHETWETLSHELRHHLEWRANVDALEAYDWAAEQNFARQEGDAFDPAFYRSGEELAPGVYKVEDDVFVEGGGASGEGATFVWHGTSYRVALPHDVKRPVFVTVDGLAEPPPGEVVVVVRRKPSVWDVWRTVPTPSAVRATAEAIRG
;
A
#
# COMPACT_ATOMS: atom_id res chain seq x y z
N MET A 1 -21.67 -11.66 5.93
CA MET A 1 -22.58 -11.04 4.93
C MET A 1 -22.11 -11.40 3.53
N ARG A 2 -23.00 -11.72 2.58
CA ARG A 2 -22.58 -12.01 1.18
C ARG A 2 -22.22 -10.69 0.47
N LEU A 3 -21.44 -10.78 -0.62
CA LEU A 3 -20.94 -9.61 -1.36
C LEU A 3 -22.06 -8.66 -1.82
N ASP A 4 -23.14 -9.20 -2.40
CA ASP A 4 -24.24 -8.35 -2.91
C ASP A 4 -25.06 -7.72 -1.78
N ASP A 5 -25.20 -8.42 -0.65
CA ASP A 5 -25.83 -7.86 0.55
C ASP A 5 -24.99 -6.71 1.12
N PHE A 6 -23.65 -6.83 1.05
CA PHE A 6 -22.71 -5.79 1.47
C PHE A 6 -22.72 -4.57 0.53
N ARG A 7 -22.77 -4.78 -0.79
CA ARG A 7 -22.99 -3.70 -1.77
C ARG A 7 -24.27 -2.92 -1.47
N SER A 8 -25.36 -3.64 -1.23
CA SER A 8 -26.65 -3.03 -0.86
C SER A 8 -26.60 -2.28 0.48
N LEU A 9 -25.76 -2.70 1.43
CA LEU A 9 -25.52 -1.97 2.67
C LEU A 9 -24.77 -0.66 2.40
N VAL A 10 -23.68 -0.71 1.63
CA VAL A 10 -22.87 0.48 1.27
C VAL A 10 -23.73 1.51 0.54
N GLU A 11 -24.53 1.11 -0.43
CA GLU A 11 -25.46 2.00 -1.15
C GLU A 11 -26.49 2.68 -0.23
N ARG A 12 -26.95 2.00 0.82
CA ARG A 12 -27.85 2.60 1.80
C ARG A 12 -27.12 3.60 2.69
N LEU A 13 -25.91 3.27 3.15
CA LEU A 13 -25.11 4.16 3.98
C LEU A 13 -24.70 5.42 3.22
N LEU A 14 -24.38 5.33 1.93
CA LEU A 14 -24.07 6.50 1.11
C LEU A 14 -25.22 7.51 1.02
N LYS A 15 -26.47 7.06 1.11
CA LYS A 15 -27.65 7.96 1.15
C LYS A 15 -27.75 8.73 2.47
N GLU A 16 -27.06 8.27 3.51
CA GLU A 16 -26.99 8.92 4.82
C GLU A 16 -25.83 9.93 4.89
N VAL A 17 -24.85 9.84 3.97
CA VAL A 17 -23.72 10.77 3.88
C VAL A 17 -24.18 12.10 3.29
N PRO A 18 -23.92 13.26 3.94
CA PRO A 18 -24.21 14.56 3.34
C PRO A 18 -23.42 14.76 2.04
N SER A 19 -24.08 15.24 0.99
CA SER A 19 -23.50 15.31 -0.36
C SER A 19 -22.20 16.11 -0.43
N SER A 20 -22.02 17.13 0.41
CA SER A 20 -20.79 17.93 0.46
C SER A 20 -19.53 17.13 0.83
N TYR A 21 -19.69 16.01 1.52
CA TYR A 21 -18.57 15.10 1.84
C TYR A 21 -18.20 14.17 0.68
N LEU A 22 -19.03 14.12 -0.37
CA LEU A 22 -18.80 13.34 -1.59
C LEU A 22 -18.28 14.22 -2.74
N ASP A 23 -18.15 15.53 -2.55
CA ASP A 23 -17.66 16.45 -3.58
C ASP A 23 -16.21 16.12 -3.93
N GLY A 24 -15.98 15.59 -5.13
CA GLY A 24 -14.66 15.10 -5.59
C GLY A 24 -14.50 13.58 -5.48
N VAL A 25 -15.42 12.88 -4.79
CA VAL A 25 -15.45 11.41 -4.78
C VAL A 25 -16.21 10.92 -6.01
N VAL A 26 -15.48 10.39 -7.00
CA VAL A 26 -16.08 9.99 -8.28
C VAL A 26 -16.73 8.61 -8.24
N ALA A 27 -16.30 7.75 -7.31
CA ALA A 27 -16.85 6.43 -7.11
C ALA A 27 -16.62 5.92 -5.67
N VAL A 28 -17.59 5.15 -5.18
CA VAL A 28 -17.44 4.31 -3.98
C VAL A 28 -17.69 2.87 -4.41
N GLU A 29 -16.65 2.05 -4.38
CA GLU A 29 -16.65 0.70 -4.93
C GLU A 29 -16.55 -0.36 -3.84
N VAL A 30 -17.13 -1.53 -4.11
CA VAL A 30 -16.98 -2.70 -3.25
C VAL A 30 -16.18 -3.77 -4.00
N SER A 31 -15.02 -4.08 -3.45
CA SER A 31 -14.11 -5.10 -3.97
C SER A 31 -14.26 -6.42 -3.19
N PRO A 32 -14.27 -7.59 -3.86
CA PRO A 32 -14.27 -8.87 -3.16
C PRO A 32 -12.90 -9.26 -2.59
N LYS A 33 -11.84 -8.48 -2.89
CA LYS A 33 -10.47 -8.76 -2.44
C LYS A 33 -10.37 -8.70 -0.92
N THR A 34 -9.42 -9.48 -0.38
CA THR A 34 -8.95 -9.38 1.00
C THR A 34 -7.60 -8.70 0.98
N VAL A 35 -7.43 -7.64 1.77
CA VAL A 35 -6.20 -6.86 1.82
C VAL A 35 -5.61 -6.96 3.23
N PRO A 36 -4.61 -7.83 3.44
CA PRO A 36 -3.98 -8.00 4.74
C PRO A 36 -3.12 -6.79 5.12
N HIS A 37 -3.04 -6.49 6.40
CA HIS A 37 -2.06 -5.54 6.90
C HIS A 37 -0.66 -6.14 6.76
N PRO A 38 0.32 -5.40 6.20
CA PRO A 38 1.61 -5.96 5.81
C PRO A 38 2.43 -6.51 6.99
N VAL A 39 2.22 -6.00 8.21
CA VAL A 39 2.95 -6.45 9.41
C VAL A 39 2.12 -7.32 10.37
N ARG A 40 0.82 -7.05 10.52
CA ARG A 40 -0.02 -7.61 11.60
C ARG A 40 -0.95 -8.66 11.03
N ALA A 41 -0.87 -9.90 11.52
CA ALA A 41 -1.58 -11.06 10.97
C ALA A 41 -3.11 -11.04 11.19
N ASP A 42 -3.57 -10.25 12.15
CA ASP A 42 -4.96 -10.18 12.59
C ASP A 42 -5.69 -8.94 12.07
N ILE A 43 -5.02 -8.14 11.23
CA ILE A 43 -5.52 -6.84 10.78
C ILE A 43 -5.59 -6.80 9.27
N TYR A 44 -6.66 -6.21 8.77
CA TYR A 44 -6.95 -6.08 7.36
C TYR A 44 -7.29 -4.62 7.04
N THR A 45 -6.90 -4.17 5.86
CA THR A 45 -7.35 -2.89 5.30
C THR A 45 -8.79 -3.05 4.84
N LEU A 46 -9.70 -2.38 5.53
CA LEU A 46 -11.15 -2.46 5.28
C LEU A 46 -11.58 -1.54 4.14
N GLY A 47 -10.94 -0.39 4.00
CA GLY A 47 -11.16 0.53 2.90
C GLY A 47 -9.91 1.32 2.57
N GLU A 48 -9.99 2.07 1.48
CA GLU A 48 -8.96 3.02 1.07
C GLU A 48 -9.59 4.16 0.24
N CYS A 49 -9.04 5.36 0.38
CA CYS A 49 -9.30 6.50 -0.49
C CYS A 49 -8.11 6.70 -1.44
N VAL A 50 -8.33 6.40 -2.72
CA VAL A 50 -7.31 6.51 -3.77
C VAL A 50 -7.45 7.86 -4.47
N PRO A 51 -6.45 8.77 -4.37
CA PRO A 51 -6.44 9.97 -5.18
C PRO A 51 -6.28 9.60 -6.66
N LEU A 52 -6.96 10.35 -7.53
CA LEU A 52 -6.94 10.20 -8.98
C LEU A 52 -6.37 11.49 -9.60
N GLU A 53 -7.12 12.15 -10.48
CA GLU A 53 -6.69 13.37 -11.16
C GLU A 53 -6.88 14.62 -10.29
N TRP A 54 -5.94 15.57 -10.43
CA TRP A 54 -6.01 16.89 -9.82
C TRP A 54 -5.07 17.90 -10.52
N SER A 55 -5.33 19.20 -10.40
CA SER A 55 -4.63 20.27 -11.15
C SER A 55 -3.34 20.80 -10.51
N GLY A 56 -2.91 20.27 -9.36
CA GLY A 56 -1.86 20.90 -8.54
C GLY A 56 -2.38 21.84 -7.45
N SER A 57 -3.67 22.20 -7.45
CA SER A 57 -4.26 23.10 -6.44
C SER A 57 -5.03 22.39 -5.32
N GLY A 58 -5.26 21.08 -5.45
CA GLY A 58 -6.05 20.24 -4.53
C GLY A 58 -7.57 20.47 -4.61
N ALA A 59 -8.01 21.62 -5.12
CA ALA A 59 -9.42 22.02 -5.14
C ALA A 59 -10.29 21.14 -6.05
N ASP A 60 -9.70 20.61 -7.12
CA ASP A 60 -10.31 19.74 -8.13
C ASP A 60 -9.92 18.27 -7.97
N LEU A 61 -9.34 17.89 -6.83
CA LEU A 61 -8.97 16.51 -6.56
C LEU A 61 -10.16 15.57 -6.72
N GLN A 62 -9.96 14.58 -7.58
CA GLN A 62 -10.83 13.42 -7.69
C GLN A 62 -10.27 12.27 -6.84
N SER A 63 -11.15 11.51 -6.24
CA SER A 63 -10.76 10.29 -5.51
C SER A 63 -11.79 9.19 -5.69
N ARG A 64 -11.34 7.96 -5.53
CA ARG A 64 -12.19 6.77 -5.45
C ARG A 64 -12.05 6.13 -4.09
N VAL A 65 -13.17 5.85 -3.45
CA VAL A 65 -13.20 5.06 -2.20
C VAL A 65 -13.44 3.61 -2.55
N VAL A 66 -12.63 2.69 -2.02
CA VAL A 66 -12.81 1.25 -2.18
C VAL A 66 -13.05 0.64 -0.81
N LEU A 67 -14.07 -0.21 -0.69
CA LEU A 67 -14.34 -1.02 0.49
C LEU A 67 -14.11 -2.51 0.17
N TYR A 68 -13.27 -3.16 0.97
CA TYR A 68 -12.80 -4.52 0.75
C TYR A 68 -13.66 -5.56 1.46
N HIS A 69 -14.72 -6.05 0.81
CA HIS A 69 -15.62 -7.06 1.36
C HIS A 69 -14.88 -8.30 1.88
N GLY A 70 -13.82 -8.74 1.19
CA GLY A 70 -12.98 -9.86 1.64
C GLY A 70 -12.31 -9.59 2.98
N SER A 71 -11.78 -8.37 3.18
CA SER A 71 -11.21 -7.90 4.45
C SER A 71 -12.25 -7.83 5.57
N PHE A 72 -13.43 -7.26 5.30
CA PHE A 72 -14.55 -7.26 6.25
C PHE A 72 -14.95 -8.68 6.65
N ALA A 73 -15.07 -9.58 5.68
CA ALA A 73 -15.39 -10.99 5.92
C ALA A 73 -14.28 -11.71 6.69
N ALA A 74 -13.01 -11.34 6.49
CA ALA A 74 -11.88 -11.89 7.24
C ALA A 74 -11.92 -11.47 8.70
N LEU A 75 -12.09 -10.18 8.96
CA LEU A 75 -12.19 -9.64 10.31
C LEU A 75 -13.41 -10.20 11.06
N ALA A 76 -14.56 -10.29 10.39
CA ALA A 76 -15.80 -10.85 10.96
C ALA A 76 -15.68 -12.33 11.36
N ARG A 77 -14.71 -13.10 10.83
CA ARG A 77 -14.48 -14.50 11.27
C ARG A 77 -13.81 -14.57 12.65
N PHE A 78 -13.04 -13.56 13.01
CA PHE A 78 -12.25 -13.54 14.24
C PHE A 78 -12.86 -12.64 15.33
N ALA A 79 -13.83 -11.80 14.99
CA ALA A 79 -14.53 -10.88 15.90
C ALA A 79 -16.01 -11.31 16.09
N PRO A 80 -16.37 -11.97 17.20
CA PRO A 80 -17.74 -12.41 17.47
C PRO A 80 -18.77 -11.27 17.52
N GLU A 81 -18.33 -10.07 17.91
CA GLU A 81 -19.15 -8.86 18.05
C GLU A 81 -19.12 -7.98 16.78
N PHE A 82 -18.75 -8.54 15.62
CA PHE A 82 -18.59 -7.77 14.38
C PHE A 82 -19.94 -7.26 13.84
N GLU A 83 -20.19 -5.97 14.03
CA GLU A 83 -21.40 -5.30 13.55
C GLU A 83 -21.19 -4.71 12.15
N TRP A 84 -21.57 -5.47 11.12
CA TRP A 84 -21.37 -5.11 9.71
C TRP A 84 -21.77 -3.67 9.37
N ARG A 85 -22.93 -3.20 9.85
CA ARG A 85 -23.37 -1.82 9.56
C ARG A 85 -22.46 -0.79 10.22
N HIS A 86 -22.09 -1.00 11.48
CA HIS A 86 -21.24 -0.07 12.22
C HIS A 86 -19.85 0.00 11.60
N GLU A 87 -19.22 -1.14 11.39
CA GLU A 87 -17.86 -1.23 10.81
C GLU A 87 -17.81 -0.64 9.39
N THR A 88 -18.86 -0.84 8.59
CA THR A 88 -18.94 -0.25 7.25
C THR A 88 -19.06 1.26 7.33
N TRP A 89 -19.85 1.78 8.27
CA TRP A 89 -20.01 3.22 8.47
C TRP A 89 -18.72 3.87 8.95
N GLU A 90 -18.07 3.29 9.96
CA GLU A 90 -16.79 3.77 10.48
C GLU A 90 -15.73 3.81 9.35
N THR A 91 -15.59 2.71 8.61
CA THR A 91 -14.65 2.64 7.48
C THR A 91 -14.97 3.69 6.41
N LEU A 92 -16.23 3.75 5.95
CA LEU A 92 -16.63 4.73 4.93
C LEU A 92 -16.37 6.16 5.40
N SER A 93 -16.73 6.49 6.64
CA SER A 93 -16.51 7.84 7.20
C SER A 93 -15.03 8.18 7.32
N HIS A 94 -14.18 7.19 7.61
CA HIS A 94 -12.74 7.33 7.65
C HIS A 94 -12.18 7.65 6.26
N GLU A 95 -12.55 6.88 5.23
CA GLU A 95 -12.05 7.12 3.88
C GLU A 95 -12.52 8.46 3.30
N LEU A 96 -13.74 8.88 3.63
CA LEU A 96 -14.23 10.21 3.26
C LEU A 96 -13.48 11.33 3.99
N ARG A 97 -13.05 11.10 5.24
CA ARG A 97 -12.17 12.04 5.93
C ARG A 97 -10.82 12.14 5.23
N HIS A 98 -10.22 11.01 4.84
CA HIS A 98 -8.96 11.01 4.06
C HIS A 98 -9.09 11.81 2.78
N HIS A 99 -10.20 11.65 2.04
CA HIS A 99 -10.46 12.48 0.84
C HIS A 99 -10.41 13.98 1.14
N LEU A 100 -11.05 14.43 2.23
CA LEU A 100 -11.02 15.84 2.63
C LEU A 100 -9.63 16.31 3.07
N GLU A 101 -8.88 15.44 3.76
CA GLU A 101 -7.51 15.71 4.19
C GLU A 101 -6.58 15.86 2.98
N TRP A 102 -6.70 14.99 1.98
CA TRP A 102 -5.99 15.11 0.70
C TRP A 102 -6.30 16.43 0.00
N ARG A 103 -7.59 16.81 -0.10
CA ARG A 103 -8.00 18.10 -0.69
C ARG A 103 -7.38 19.32 0.01
N ALA A 104 -7.05 19.18 1.30
CA ALA A 104 -6.45 20.25 2.08
C ALA A 104 -4.91 20.26 2.06
N ASN A 105 -4.26 19.22 1.50
CA ASN A 105 -2.83 19.01 1.63
C ASN A 105 -2.13 18.82 0.27
N VAL A 106 -1.98 19.93 -0.45
CA VAL A 106 -1.35 20.00 -1.78
C VAL A 106 0.07 19.41 -1.78
N ASP A 107 0.90 19.76 -0.80
CA ASP A 107 2.28 19.28 -0.72
C ASP A 107 2.37 17.75 -0.61
N ALA A 108 1.45 17.12 0.12
CA ALA A 108 1.38 15.66 0.23
C ALA A 108 0.91 15.01 -1.07
N LEU A 109 0.00 15.66 -1.81
CA LEU A 109 -0.42 15.18 -3.13
C LEU A 109 0.74 15.25 -4.15
N GLU A 110 1.50 16.35 -4.19
CA GLU A 110 2.68 16.46 -5.05
C GLU A 110 3.71 15.37 -4.74
N ALA A 111 3.95 15.10 -3.45
CA ALA A 111 4.87 14.04 -3.02
C ALA A 111 4.39 12.64 -3.42
N TYR A 112 3.08 12.39 -3.32
CA TYR A 112 2.47 11.13 -3.71
C TYR A 112 2.52 10.91 -5.23
N ASP A 113 2.16 11.91 -6.03
CA ASP A 113 2.25 11.86 -7.49
C ASP A 113 3.68 11.59 -7.97
N TRP A 114 4.64 12.31 -7.38
CA TRP A 114 6.05 12.06 -7.65
C TRP A 114 6.44 10.61 -7.33
N ALA A 115 5.98 10.06 -6.18
CA ALA A 115 6.25 8.67 -5.84
C ALA A 115 5.64 7.69 -6.86
N ALA A 116 4.41 7.95 -7.33
CA ALA A 116 3.74 7.14 -8.34
C ALA A 116 4.47 7.16 -9.68
N GLU A 117 4.90 8.34 -10.16
CA GLU A 117 5.72 8.47 -11.38
C GLU A 117 7.04 7.71 -11.28
N GLN A 118 7.73 7.79 -10.14
CA GLN A 118 8.96 7.03 -9.91
C GLN A 118 8.72 5.52 -9.84
N ASN A 119 7.58 5.08 -9.30
CA ASN A 119 7.21 3.67 -9.30
C ASN A 119 6.92 3.15 -10.71
N PHE A 120 6.24 3.95 -11.53
CA PHE A 120 6.01 3.63 -12.94
C PHE A 120 7.34 3.48 -13.70
N ALA A 121 8.27 4.43 -13.51
CA ALA A 121 9.62 4.33 -14.09
C ALA A 121 10.35 3.05 -13.64
N ARG A 122 10.23 2.66 -12.36
CA ARG A 122 10.79 1.39 -11.85
C ARG A 122 10.22 0.18 -12.59
N GLN A 123 8.90 0.16 -12.84
CA GLN A 123 8.23 -0.97 -13.49
C GLN A 123 8.62 -1.08 -14.98
N GLU A 124 8.81 0.05 -15.67
CA GLU A 124 9.29 0.09 -17.07
C GLU A 124 10.81 -0.16 -17.20
N GLY A 125 11.54 -0.19 -16.08
CA GLY A 125 12.99 -0.38 -16.05
C GLY A 125 13.79 0.89 -16.37
N ASP A 126 13.14 2.04 -16.32
CA ASP A 126 13.76 3.36 -16.45
C ASP A 126 14.53 3.78 -15.19
N ALA A 127 15.23 4.90 -15.26
CA ALA A 127 15.90 5.47 -14.10
C ALA A 127 14.90 6.08 -13.12
N PHE A 128 15.04 5.76 -11.83
CA PHE A 128 14.20 6.27 -10.74
C PHE A 128 15.02 6.59 -9.49
N ASP A 129 14.47 7.45 -8.62
CA ASP A 129 15.09 7.79 -7.32
C ASP A 129 14.89 6.66 -6.30
N PRO A 130 15.95 6.05 -5.74
CA PRO A 130 15.81 4.93 -4.79
C PRO A 130 15.12 5.26 -3.45
N ALA A 131 14.78 6.51 -3.17
CA ALA A 131 14.04 6.90 -1.98
C ALA A 131 12.55 7.16 -2.25
N PHE A 132 12.08 7.06 -3.51
CA PHE A 132 10.74 7.51 -3.91
C PHE A 132 9.61 6.95 -3.05
N TYR A 133 9.67 5.66 -2.72
CA TYR A 133 8.59 4.95 -2.03
C TYR A 133 8.26 5.53 -0.66
N ARG A 134 9.17 6.30 -0.05
CA ARG A 134 8.94 6.94 1.25
C ARG A 134 8.05 8.17 1.18
N SER A 135 7.83 8.70 -0.01
CA SER A 135 6.85 9.76 -0.24
C SER A 135 5.43 9.20 -0.44
N GLY A 136 5.26 7.88 -0.42
CA GLY A 136 3.96 7.22 -0.33
C GLY A 136 3.40 7.18 1.09
N GLU A 137 2.33 6.41 1.28
CA GLU A 137 1.69 6.20 2.57
C GLU A 137 2.52 5.26 3.45
N GLU A 138 2.90 5.66 4.67
CA GLU A 138 3.55 4.77 5.64
C GLU A 138 2.51 3.90 6.36
N LEU A 139 2.46 2.61 6.02
CA LEU A 139 1.53 1.64 6.62
C LEU A 139 2.03 1.12 7.98
N ALA A 140 3.34 1.06 8.16
CA ALA A 140 4.04 0.67 9.38
C ALA A 140 5.49 1.15 9.31
N PRO A 141 6.25 1.20 10.42
CA PRO A 141 7.66 1.59 10.37
C PRO A 141 8.47 0.77 9.35
N GLY A 142 8.94 1.45 8.29
CA GLY A 142 9.70 0.80 7.20
C GLY A 142 8.86 0.06 6.16
N VAL A 143 7.54 0.24 6.17
CA VAL A 143 6.60 -0.31 5.18
C VAL A 143 5.78 0.82 4.58
N TYR A 144 5.92 1.02 3.28
CA TYR A 144 5.29 2.13 2.55
C TYR A 144 4.45 1.61 1.40
N LYS A 145 3.40 2.34 1.04
CA LYS A 145 2.51 2.03 -0.08
C LYS A 145 2.54 3.17 -1.09
N VAL A 146 2.72 2.83 -2.35
CA VAL A 146 2.57 3.75 -3.49
C VAL A 146 1.60 3.08 -4.44
N GLU A 147 0.44 3.69 -4.65
CA GLU A 147 -0.68 3.06 -5.35
C GLU A 147 -1.01 1.68 -4.74
N ASP A 148 -1.03 0.61 -5.54
CA ASP A 148 -1.31 -0.75 -5.08
C ASP A 148 -0.04 -1.51 -4.62
N ASP A 149 1.15 -0.94 -4.83
CA ASP A 149 2.43 -1.57 -4.51
C ASP A 149 2.88 -1.27 -3.08
N VAL A 150 3.37 -2.30 -2.38
CA VAL A 150 3.86 -2.21 -0.99
C VAL A 150 5.37 -2.44 -0.93
N PHE A 151 6.09 -1.43 -0.45
CA PHE A 151 7.54 -1.43 -0.29
C PHE A 151 7.90 -1.77 1.16
N VAL A 152 8.66 -2.84 1.35
CA VAL A 152 9.11 -3.30 2.67
C VAL A 152 10.61 -3.13 2.76
N GLU A 153 11.09 -2.28 3.67
CA GLU A 153 12.52 -2.16 3.95
C GLU A 153 13.03 -3.46 4.60
N GLY A 154 13.82 -4.23 3.85
CA GLY A 154 14.30 -5.54 4.28
C GLY A 154 15.35 -5.45 5.39
N GLY A 155 15.24 -6.35 6.37
CA GLY A 155 16.22 -6.53 7.45
C GLY A 155 17.32 -7.52 7.06
N GLY A 156 18.55 -7.25 7.50
CA GLY A 156 19.62 -8.24 7.57
C GLY A 156 20.04 -8.85 6.23
N ALA A 157 20.71 -8.07 5.37
CA ALA A 157 21.37 -8.62 4.20
C ALA A 157 22.69 -9.33 4.59
N SER A 158 22.60 -10.53 5.17
CA SER A 158 23.71 -11.50 5.08
C SER A 158 23.83 -11.92 3.61
N GLY A 159 25.01 -12.39 3.18
CA GLY A 159 25.31 -12.65 1.77
C GLY A 159 24.44 -13.67 1.03
N GLU A 160 23.37 -14.18 1.65
CA GLU A 160 22.51 -15.26 1.16
C GLU A 160 21.06 -14.80 0.84
N GLY A 161 20.64 -13.59 1.23
CA GLY A 161 19.29 -13.10 0.94
C GLY A 161 18.84 -11.92 1.82
N ALA A 162 17.59 -11.53 1.66
CA ALA A 162 16.92 -10.57 2.53
C ALA A 162 15.75 -11.23 3.26
N THR A 163 15.54 -10.83 4.51
CA THR A 163 14.38 -11.27 5.31
C THR A 163 13.43 -10.11 5.53
N PHE A 164 12.14 -10.39 5.51
CA PHE A 164 11.08 -9.41 5.74
C PHE A 164 9.88 -10.09 6.38
N VAL A 165 8.97 -9.30 6.94
CA VAL A 165 7.69 -9.78 7.47
C VAL A 165 6.58 -9.40 6.50
N TRP A 166 5.69 -10.35 6.24
CA TRP A 166 4.46 -10.12 5.51
C TRP A 166 3.28 -10.79 6.24
N HIS A 167 2.30 -9.98 6.63
CA HIS A 167 1.10 -10.38 7.36
C HIS A 167 1.41 -11.30 8.54
N GLY A 168 2.38 -10.89 9.38
CA GLY A 168 2.86 -11.63 10.55
C GLY A 168 3.68 -12.88 10.27
N THR A 169 3.88 -13.27 9.00
CA THR A 169 4.76 -14.37 8.61
C THR A 169 6.12 -13.83 8.19
N SER A 170 7.21 -14.45 8.66
CA SER A 170 8.56 -14.10 8.20
C SER A 170 8.87 -14.81 6.88
N TYR A 171 9.40 -14.06 5.93
CA TYR A 171 9.80 -14.56 4.62
C TYR A 171 11.29 -14.31 4.37
N ARG A 172 11.89 -15.15 3.53
CA ARG A 172 13.23 -14.96 2.97
C ARG A 172 13.12 -14.89 1.45
N VAL A 173 13.87 -13.97 0.86
CA VAL A 173 14.09 -13.91 -0.59
C VAL A 173 15.59 -13.98 -0.89
N ALA A 174 15.97 -14.85 -1.82
CA ALA A 174 17.35 -14.95 -2.26
C ALA A 174 17.72 -13.73 -3.12
N LEU A 175 18.89 -13.16 -2.89
CA LEU A 175 19.41 -12.06 -3.70
C LEU A 175 20.43 -12.60 -4.71
N PRO A 176 20.38 -12.20 -5.99
CA PRO A 176 21.43 -12.58 -6.93
C PRO A 176 22.79 -12.01 -6.47
N HIS A 177 23.88 -12.75 -6.69
CA HIS A 177 25.20 -12.38 -6.16
C HIS A 177 25.76 -11.05 -6.71
N ASP A 178 25.31 -10.61 -7.90
CA ASP A 178 25.88 -9.47 -8.62
C ASP A 178 25.01 -8.19 -8.64
N VAL A 179 23.98 -8.09 -7.78
CA VAL A 179 23.11 -6.90 -7.76
C VAL A 179 23.72 -5.74 -6.98
N LYS A 180 23.63 -4.54 -7.56
CA LYS A 180 24.05 -3.31 -6.90
C LYS A 180 22.97 -2.87 -5.91
N ARG A 181 23.38 -2.43 -4.73
CA ARG A 181 22.48 -1.86 -3.72
C ARG A 181 22.34 -0.35 -3.93
N PRO A 182 21.16 0.25 -3.71
CA PRO A 182 19.92 -0.40 -3.26
C PRO A 182 19.31 -1.31 -4.35
N VAL A 183 18.79 -2.46 -3.93
CA VAL A 183 18.07 -3.39 -4.80
C VAL A 183 16.62 -3.49 -4.37
N PHE A 184 15.73 -3.41 -5.35
CA PHE A 184 14.29 -3.54 -5.24
C PHE A 184 13.93 -4.93 -5.75
N VAL A 185 13.39 -5.77 -4.88
CA VAL A 185 13.04 -7.16 -5.21
C VAL A 185 11.52 -7.28 -5.19
N THR A 186 10.89 -7.32 -6.36
CA THR A 186 9.48 -7.71 -6.48
C THR A 186 9.38 -9.18 -6.08
N VAL A 187 8.56 -9.49 -5.08
CA VAL A 187 8.43 -10.85 -4.54
C VAL A 187 7.16 -11.56 -4.99
N ASP A 188 7.34 -12.79 -5.45
CA ASP A 188 6.26 -13.74 -5.72
C ASP A 188 6.12 -14.76 -4.57
N GLY A 189 5.01 -15.49 -4.50
CA GLY A 189 4.86 -16.64 -3.59
C GLY A 189 4.32 -16.31 -2.17
N LEU A 190 3.81 -15.10 -1.97
CA LEU A 190 3.11 -14.73 -0.73
C LEU A 190 1.75 -15.42 -0.64
N ALA A 191 1.33 -15.80 0.58
CA ALA A 191 0.06 -16.48 0.80
C ALA A 191 -1.16 -15.56 0.60
N GLU A 192 -1.03 -14.29 0.99
CA GLU A 192 -2.06 -13.25 0.82
C GLU A 192 -1.38 -11.98 0.28
N PRO A 193 -1.09 -11.89 -1.03
CA PRO A 193 -0.46 -10.70 -1.61
C PRO A 193 -1.42 -9.50 -1.61
N PRO A 194 -0.91 -8.26 -1.68
CA PRO A 194 -1.73 -7.07 -1.84
C PRO A 194 -2.33 -7.02 -3.27
N PRO A 195 -3.19 -6.03 -3.57
CA PRO A 195 -3.69 -5.82 -4.93
C PRO A 195 -2.59 -5.64 -5.99
N GLY A 196 -1.47 -5.00 -5.64
CA GLY A 196 -0.29 -4.80 -6.49
C GLY A 196 0.88 -5.69 -6.11
N GLU A 197 2.10 -5.18 -6.22
CA GLU A 197 3.33 -5.91 -5.91
C GLU A 197 3.77 -5.72 -4.45
N VAL A 198 4.44 -6.73 -3.87
CA VAL A 198 5.30 -6.49 -2.70
C VAL A 198 6.73 -6.36 -3.19
N VAL A 199 7.40 -5.28 -2.79
CA VAL A 199 8.76 -4.96 -3.19
C VAL A 199 9.64 -4.87 -1.96
N VAL A 200 10.57 -5.81 -1.81
CA VAL A 200 11.56 -5.78 -0.72
C VAL A 200 12.70 -4.87 -1.12
N VAL A 201 12.87 -3.76 -0.37
CA VAL A 201 13.92 -2.78 -0.60
C VAL A 201 15.13 -3.10 0.27
N VAL A 202 16.18 -3.64 -0.35
CA VAL A 202 17.42 -3.98 0.35
C VAL A 202 18.42 -2.83 0.20
N ARG A 203 18.51 -2.04 1.26
CA ARG A 203 19.33 -0.84 1.30
C ARG A 203 20.82 -1.16 1.41
N ARG A 204 21.64 -0.24 0.90
CA ARG A 204 23.07 -0.16 1.22
C ARG A 204 23.21 0.36 2.65
N LYS A 205 24.17 -0.16 3.42
CA LYS A 205 24.52 0.46 4.70
C LYS A 205 25.04 1.88 4.44
N PRO A 206 24.49 2.92 5.08
CA PRO A 206 24.97 4.28 4.89
C PRO A 206 26.45 4.38 5.28
N SER A 207 27.23 5.06 4.44
CA SER A 207 28.65 5.27 4.60
C SER A 207 28.94 6.77 4.64
N VAL A 208 29.88 7.19 5.49
CA VAL A 208 30.33 8.60 5.59
C VAL A 208 30.85 9.17 4.27
N TRP A 209 31.23 8.30 3.33
CA TRP A 209 31.68 8.65 1.99
C TRP A 209 30.56 8.88 0.98
N ASP A 210 29.30 8.56 1.31
CA ASP A 210 28.18 8.65 0.37
C ASP A 210 27.84 10.12 0.01
N VAL A 211 28.22 11.10 0.84
CA VAL A 211 28.11 12.54 0.53
C VAL A 211 28.94 12.94 -0.72
N TRP A 212 29.96 12.14 -1.05
CA TRP A 212 30.91 12.42 -2.14
C TRP A 212 30.78 11.46 -3.33
N ARG A 213 29.80 10.54 -3.30
CA ARG A 213 29.62 9.53 -4.35
C ARG A 213 28.32 9.77 -5.10
N THR A 214 28.35 9.54 -6.40
CA THR A 214 27.14 9.37 -7.19
C THR A 214 26.33 8.20 -6.63
N VAL A 215 25.04 8.42 -6.40
CA VAL A 215 24.12 7.36 -5.98
C VAL A 215 24.10 6.31 -7.09
N PRO A 216 24.45 5.04 -6.82
CA PRO A 216 24.40 4.01 -7.85
C PRO A 216 22.97 3.86 -8.38
N THR A 217 22.82 3.65 -9.69
CA THR A 217 21.53 3.28 -10.28
C THR A 217 20.98 2.07 -9.52
N PRO A 218 19.73 2.12 -9.02
CA PRO A 218 19.14 1.01 -8.28
C PRO A 218 19.01 -0.21 -9.20
N SER A 219 19.06 -1.41 -8.62
CA SER A 219 18.71 -2.63 -9.35
C SER A 219 17.26 -3.01 -9.04
N ALA A 220 16.46 -3.33 -10.06
CA ALA A 220 15.12 -3.90 -9.89
C ALA A 220 15.13 -5.35 -10.41
N VAL A 221 14.70 -6.30 -9.57
CA VAL A 221 14.67 -7.73 -9.89
C VAL A 221 13.41 -8.37 -9.36
N ARG A 222 13.04 -9.54 -9.89
CA ARG A 222 11.92 -10.35 -9.38
C ARG A 222 12.46 -11.67 -8.82
N ALA A 223 11.91 -12.13 -7.68
CA ALA A 223 12.30 -13.38 -7.04
C ALA A 223 11.17 -13.99 -6.21
N THR A 224 11.19 -15.31 -6.02
CA THR A 224 10.21 -16.00 -5.17
C THR A 224 10.62 -15.89 -3.69
N ALA A 225 9.68 -15.49 -2.84
CA ALA A 225 9.85 -15.49 -1.40
C ALA A 225 9.42 -16.84 -0.80
N GLU A 226 10.19 -17.32 0.17
CA GLU A 226 9.91 -18.55 0.92
C GLU A 226 9.55 -18.22 2.37
N ALA A 227 8.46 -18.78 2.87
CA ALA A 227 8.09 -18.63 4.27
C ALA A 227 9.13 -19.32 5.17
N ILE A 228 9.66 -18.58 6.13
CA ILE A 228 10.56 -19.12 7.15
C ILE A 228 9.68 -19.86 8.15
N ARG A 229 9.69 -21.19 8.09
CA ARG A 229 9.06 -22.00 9.14
C ARG A 229 9.89 -21.86 10.43
N GLY A 230 9.23 -21.40 11.49
CA GLY A 230 9.78 -21.42 12.85
C GLY A 230 9.91 -22.83 13.41
#